data_AF-A0A840NKW3-F1
#
_entry.id   AF-A0A840NKW3-F1
#
_cell.length_a   1.000
_cell.length_b   1.000
_cell.length_c   1.000
_cell.angle_alpha   90.00
_cell.angle_beta   90.00
_cell.angle_gamma   90.00
#
_symmetry.space_group_name_H-M   'P 1'
#
loop_
_entity.id
_entity.type
_entity.pdbx_description
1 polymer ?
#
loop_
_entity_poly.entity_id
_entity_poly.type
_entity_poly.pdbx_seq_one_letter_code
_entity_poly.pdbx_strand_id
1 'polypeptide(L)'
;MRFKIERFVGTQLFSKLSARAFDTIFFGWNNDSADLHTMASRLIYIPDNRFEAKNTGYPSWCHGYLDQDMNQKVQDAFFEKDSQKRAQMYADLQREFMQKGPYAFIYQTYHTIAMTPDVKKWVWNSAPRIFYSVIEK
;
A
#
# COMPACT_ATOMS: atom_id res chain seq x y z
N MET A 1 -29.08 -3.37 0.72
CA MET A 1 -27.98 -4.32 0.44
C MET A 1 -27.52 -4.93 1.76
N ARG A 2 -27.33 -6.25 1.86
CA ARG A 2 -26.91 -6.92 3.10
C ARG A 2 -25.55 -7.56 2.88
N PHE A 3 -24.54 -7.09 3.60
CA PHE A 3 -23.20 -7.69 3.54
C PHE A 3 -23.09 -8.85 4.53
N LYS A 4 -22.47 -9.95 4.10
CA LYS A 4 -22.01 -11.03 5.00
C LYS A 4 -20.55 -10.76 5.32
N ILE A 5 -20.24 -10.55 6.60
CA ILE A 5 -18.88 -10.27 7.06
C ILE A 5 -18.23 -11.58 7.52
N GLU A 6 -17.09 -11.91 6.93
CA GLU A 6 -16.26 -13.06 7.30
C GLU A 6 -14.93 -12.58 7.89
N ARG A 7 -14.46 -13.24 8.96
CA ARG A 7 -13.23 -12.88 9.67
C ARG A 7 -12.17 -13.94 9.42
N PHE A 8 -10.96 -13.50 9.12
CA PHE A 8 -9.82 -14.37 8.82
C PHE A 8 -8.60 -13.97 9.65
N VAL A 9 -7.71 -14.93 9.89
CA VAL A 9 -6.35 -14.62 10.33
C VAL A 9 -5.61 -13.92 9.19
N GLY A 10 -4.70 -12.99 9.49
CA GLY A 10 -4.02 -12.16 8.49
C GLY A 10 -3.40 -12.95 7.34
N THR A 11 -2.75 -14.09 7.61
CA THR A 11 -2.18 -14.96 6.57
C THR A 11 -3.24 -15.49 5.61
N GLN A 12 -4.39 -15.93 6.12
CA GLN A 12 -5.51 -16.42 5.31
C GLN A 12 -6.15 -15.30 4.48
N LEU A 13 -6.22 -14.08 5.05
CA LEU A 13 -6.70 -12.90 4.34
C LEU A 13 -5.84 -12.60 3.11
N PHE A 14 -4.51 -12.61 3.25
CA PHE A 14 -3.58 -12.39 2.13
C PHE A 14 -3.57 -13.54 1.13
N SER A 15 -3.81 -14.80 1.56
CA SER A 15 -4.01 -15.91 0.63
C SER A 15 -5.25 -15.70 -0.24
N LYS A 16 -6.37 -15.24 0.34
CA LYS A 16 -7.58 -14.90 -0.43
C LYS A 16 -7.35 -13.73 -1.39
N LEU A 17 -6.65 -12.69 -0.93
CA LEU A 17 -6.28 -11.54 -1.76
C LEU A 17 -5.45 -11.97 -2.97
N SER A 18 -4.38 -12.74 -2.73
CA SER A 18 -3.49 -13.25 -3.77
C SER A 18 -4.18 -14.22 -4.74
N ALA A 19 -5.21 -14.94 -4.27
CA ALA A 19 -6.03 -15.82 -5.10
C ALA A 19 -7.16 -15.09 -5.84
N ARG A 20 -7.34 -13.78 -5.62
CA ARG A 20 -8.49 -12.99 -6.10
C ARG A 20 -9.86 -13.58 -5.70
N ALA A 21 -9.90 -14.27 -4.56
CA ALA A 21 -11.07 -15.04 -4.10
C ALA A 21 -11.90 -14.25 -3.07
N PHE A 22 -12.40 -13.08 -3.48
CA PHE A 22 -13.18 -12.17 -2.64
C PHE A 22 -14.09 -11.27 -3.48
N ASP A 23 -15.25 -10.89 -2.93
CA ASP A 23 -16.10 -9.84 -3.51
C ASP A 23 -15.68 -8.44 -3.02
N THR A 24 -15.36 -8.35 -1.73
CA THR A 24 -14.84 -7.14 -1.08
C THR A 24 -13.92 -7.56 0.05
N ILE A 25 -12.78 -6.89 0.17
CA ILE A 25 -11.78 -7.21 1.19
C ILE A 25 -11.36 -5.94 1.92
N PHE A 26 -11.25 -6.03 3.24
CA PHE A 26 -10.76 -4.95 4.08
C PHE A 26 -9.33 -5.29 4.52
N PHE A 27 -8.35 -4.51 4.06
CA PHE A 27 -6.94 -4.72 4.39
C PHE A 27 -6.20 -3.38 4.51
N GLY A 28 -5.09 -3.39 5.26
CA GLY A 28 -4.15 -2.29 5.31
C GLY A 28 -2.91 -2.62 4.48
N TRP A 29 -2.27 -1.58 3.92
CA TRP A 29 -0.99 -1.68 3.25
C TRP A 29 0.02 -0.76 3.93
N ASN A 30 1.22 -1.29 4.20
CA ASN A 30 2.30 -0.53 4.82
C ASN A 30 3.26 -0.02 3.74
N ASN A 31 3.86 1.14 3.98
CA ASN A 31 4.90 1.68 3.11
C ASN A 31 6.29 1.34 3.66
N ASP A 32 7.18 0.83 2.81
CA ASP A 32 8.54 0.45 3.19
C ASP A 32 9.55 1.61 3.07
N SER A 33 9.15 2.71 2.42
CA SER A 33 9.99 3.86 2.10
C SER A 33 9.21 5.17 2.24
N ALA A 34 9.90 6.28 2.49
CA ALA A 34 9.28 7.61 2.48
C ALA A 34 8.99 8.13 1.05
N ASP A 35 9.50 7.46 0.01
CA ASP A 35 9.27 7.87 -1.38
C ASP A 35 7.82 7.59 -1.81
N LEU A 36 7.15 8.61 -2.36
CA LEU A 36 5.79 8.59 -2.90
C LEU A 36 5.58 7.49 -3.96
N HIS A 37 6.62 7.18 -4.75
CA HIS A 37 6.57 6.15 -5.78
C HIS A 37 6.28 4.77 -5.21
N THR A 38 6.72 4.48 -3.98
CA THR A 38 6.60 3.16 -3.36
C THR A 38 5.14 2.75 -3.21
N MET A 39 4.24 3.69 -2.90
CA MET A 39 2.81 3.39 -2.79
C MET A 39 2.15 3.27 -4.17
N ALA A 40 2.47 4.20 -5.08
CA ALA A 40 1.91 4.22 -6.43
C ALA A 40 2.29 2.96 -7.23
N SER A 41 3.53 2.50 -7.12
CA SER A 41 4.02 1.27 -7.78
C SER A 41 3.34 -0.01 -7.27
N ARG A 42 2.73 0.01 -6.07
CA ARG A 42 2.04 -1.14 -5.47
C ARG A 42 0.53 -1.10 -5.67
N LEU A 43 -0.09 0.05 -5.40
CA LEU A 43 -1.56 0.18 -5.43
C LEU A 43 -2.12 0.49 -6.81
N ILE A 44 -1.32 1.10 -7.71
CA ILE A 44 -1.78 1.57 -9.01
C ILE A 44 -1.14 0.74 -10.13
N TYR A 45 0.20 0.68 -10.15
CA TYR A 45 0.92 0.05 -11.25
C TYR A 45 0.70 -1.47 -11.33
N ILE A 46 0.47 -2.00 -12.53
CA ILE A 46 0.47 -3.44 -12.83
C ILE A 46 1.24 -3.70 -14.13
N PRO A 47 2.30 -4.52 -14.13
CA PRO A 47 3.01 -4.87 -15.36
C PRO A 47 2.23 -5.85 -16.25
N ASP A 48 1.53 -6.82 -15.64
CA ASP A 48 0.72 -7.82 -16.33
C ASP A 48 -0.45 -8.27 -15.43
N ASN A 49 -1.68 -8.11 -15.90
CA ASN A 49 -2.91 -8.42 -15.14
C ASN A 49 -3.42 -9.87 -15.31
N ARG A 50 -2.76 -10.68 -16.15
CA ARG A 50 -3.12 -12.10 -16.34
C ARG A 50 -2.95 -12.87 -15.03
N PHE A 51 -3.81 -13.88 -14.83
CA PHE A 51 -3.77 -14.70 -13.62
C PHE A 51 -2.48 -15.53 -13.54
N GLU A 52 -1.98 -15.97 -14.70
CA GLU A 52 -0.76 -16.76 -14.86
C GLU A 52 0.50 -16.00 -14.46
N ALA A 53 0.48 -14.65 -14.52
CA ALA A 53 1.61 -13.80 -14.18
C ALA A 53 1.92 -13.81 -12.67
N LYS A 54 0.95 -14.19 -11.82
CA LYS A 54 1.11 -14.34 -10.36
C LYS A 54 1.81 -13.15 -9.68
N ASN A 55 1.46 -11.93 -10.09
CA ASN A 55 2.01 -10.67 -9.57
C ASN A 55 1.46 -10.33 -8.17
N THR A 56 1.50 -11.29 -7.23
CA THR A 56 0.89 -11.17 -5.89
C THR A 56 1.51 -10.08 -5.01
N GLY A 57 2.69 -9.56 -5.39
CA GLY A 57 3.33 -8.41 -4.75
C GLY A 57 2.73 -7.05 -5.13
N TYR A 58 1.73 -7.02 -6.01
CA TYR A 58 1.01 -5.83 -6.46
C TYR A 58 -0.46 -5.94 -6.01
N PRO A 59 -0.88 -5.19 -4.97
CA PRO A 59 -2.29 -5.10 -4.62
C PRO A 59 -3.20 -4.78 -5.80
N SER A 60 -2.79 -3.86 -6.69
CA SER A 60 -3.50 -3.57 -7.94
C SER A 60 -3.82 -4.85 -8.74
N TRP A 61 -2.86 -5.76 -8.88
CA TRP A 61 -3.05 -7.07 -9.52
C TRP A 61 -4.01 -7.95 -8.73
N CYS A 62 -3.93 -7.99 -7.41
CA CYS A 62 -4.85 -8.79 -6.60
C CYS A 62 -6.32 -8.34 -6.75
N HIS A 63 -6.57 -7.09 -7.11
CA HIS A 63 -7.90 -6.55 -7.41
C HIS A 63 -8.28 -6.63 -8.90
N GLY A 64 -7.37 -7.10 -9.75
CA GLY A 64 -7.60 -7.20 -11.19
C GLY A 64 -7.76 -5.86 -11.91
N TYR A 65 -7.36 -4.74 -11.30
CA TYR A 65 -7.60 -3.39 -11.81
C TYR A 65 -6.44 -2.92 -12.70
N LEU A 66 -6.60 -3.00 -14.02
CA LEU A 66 -5.62 -2.49 -14.97
C LEU A 66 -6.13 -1.22 -15.64
N ASP A 67 -5.44 -0.10 -15.39
CA ASP A 67 -5.62 1.17 -16.10
C ASP A 67 -4.27 1.55 -16.72
N GLN A 68 -4.21 1.54 -18.05
CA GLN A 68 -2.97 1.81 -18.80
C GLN A 68 -2.51 3.26 -18.67
N ASP A 69 -3.43 4.21 -18.60
CA ASP A 69 -3.12 5.63 -18.47
C ASP A 69 -2.54 5.92 -17.09
N MET A 70 -3.13 5.32 -16.04
CA MET A 70 -2.58 5.42 -14.68
C MET A 70 -1.22 4.74 -14.56
N ASN A 71 -1.03 3.57 -15.18
CA ASN A 71 0.28 2.92 -15.25
C ASN A 71 1.33 3.85 -15.86
N GLN A 72 1.00 4.52 -16.96
CA GLN A 72 1.92 5.44 -17.62
C GLN A 72 2.23 6.65 -16.73
N LYS A 73 1.22 7.24 -16.07
CA LYS A 73 1.42 8.34 -15.11
C LYS A 73 2.35 7.97 -13.96
N VAL A 74 2.27 6.73 -13.45
CA VAL A 74 3.21 6.23 -12.43
C VAL A 74 4.64 6.20 -12.96
N GLN A 75 4.84 5.75 -14.20
CA GLN A 75 6.16 5.70 -14.84
C GLN A 75 6.69 7.10 -15.14
N ASP A 76 5.87 8.00 -15.68
CA ASP A 76 6.27 9.37 -15.97
C ASP A 76 6.70 10.11 -14.68
N ALA A 77 5.95 9.93 -13.59
CA ALA A 77 6.30 10.50 -12.29
C ALA A 77 7.57 9.88 -11.69
N PHE A 78 7.91 8.64 -12.04
CA PHE A 78 9.16 8.01 -11.60
C PHE A 78 10.39 8.65 -12.25
N PHE A 79 10.29 9.01 -13.54
CA PHE A 79 11.39 9.60 -14.30
C PHE A 79 11.47 11.13 -14.22
N GLU A 80 10.51 11.80 -13.58
CA GLU A 80 10.54 13.24 -13.35
C GLU A 80 11.65 13.64 -12.36
N LYS A 81 12.52 14.56 -12.79
CA LYS A 81 13.70 15.00 -12.04
C LYS A 81 13.39 16.19 -11.14
N ASP A 82 12.47 17.06 -11.55
CA ASP A 82 12.05 18.19 -10.74
C ASP A 82 11.18 17.69 -9.57
N SER A 83 11.64 17.92 -8.35
CA SER A 83 11.00 17.39 -7.14
C SER A 83 9.61 17.97 -6.90
N GLN A 84 9.40 19.25 -7.21
CA GLN A 84 8.12 19.92 -7.01
C GLN A 84 7.08 19.43 -8.02
N LYS A 85 7.48 19.33 -9.30
CA LYS A 85 6.67 18.77 -10.36
C LYS A 85 6.35 17.31 -10.10
N ARG A 86 7.34 16.50 -9.66
CA ARG A 86 7.12 15.09 -9.29
C ARG A 86 6.12 14.94 -8.15
N ALA A 87 6.23 15.77 -7.12
CA ALA A 87 5.28 15.76 -6.00
C ALA A 87 3.86 16.11 -6.47
N GLN A 88 3.72 17.10 -7.35
CA GLN A 88 2.44 17.47 -7.94
C GLN A 88 1.85 16.34 -8.79
N MET A 89 2.66 15.68 -9.63
CA MET A 89 2.23 14.53 -10.43
C MET A 89 1.69 13.40 -9.56
N TYR A 90 2.36 13.06 -8.46
CA TYR A 90 1.85 12.05 -7.51
C TYR A 90 0.58 12.48 -6.79
N ALA A 91 0.46 13.77 -6.43
CA ALA A 91 -0.76 14.29 -5.81
C ALA A 91 -1.96 14.22 -6.75
N ASP A 92 -1.77 14.57 -8.03
CA ASP A 92 -2.82 14.50 -9.05
C ASP A 92 -3.20 13.04 -9.35
N LEU A 93 -2.21 12.16 -9.50
CA LEU A 93 -2.42 10.73 -9.67
C LEU A 93 -3.19 10.13 -8.48
N GLN A 94 -2.85 10.50 -7.24
CA GLN A 94 -3.57 10.04 -6.06
C GLN A 94 -5.04 10.49 -6.09
N ARG A 95 -5.33 11.76 -6.41
CA ARG A 95 -6.71 12.25 -6.49
C ARG A 95 -7.52 11.52 -7.55
N GLU A 96 -6.95 11.31 -8.72
CA GLU A 96 -7.61 10.57 -9.79
C GLU A 96 -7.86 9.11 -9.40
N PHE A 97 -6.87 8.46 -8.79
CA PHE A 97 -7.00 7.10 -8.32
C PHE A 97 -8.05 6.94 -7.21
N MET A 98 -8.17 7.91 -6.31
CA MET A 98 -9.23 7.91 -5.30
C MET A 98 -10.63 8.07 -5.90
N GLN A 99 -10.76 8.65 -7.11
CA GLN A 99 -12.04 8.84 -7.80
C GLN A 99 -12.41 7.65 -8.70
N LYS A 100 -11.43 7.05 -9.36
CA LYS A 100 -11.66 6.03 -10.42
C LYS A 100 -11.19 4.63 -10.03
N GLY A 101 -10.27 4.52 -9.07
CA GLY A 101 -9.66 3.27 -8.68
C GLY A 101 -10.63 2.34 -7.94
N PRO A 102 -10.24 1.07 -7.73
CA PRO A 102 -11.10 0.03 -7.15
C PRO A 102 -11.15 0.10 -5.61
N TYR A 103 -10.58 1.15 -5.00
CA TYR A 103 -10.37 1.25 -3.57
C TYR A 103 -11.26 2.32 -2.95
N ALA A 104 -11.88 1.98 -1.83
CA ALA A 104 -12.44 2.96 -0.89
C ALA A 104 -11.44 3.17 0.25
N PHE A 105 -10.71 4.29 0.24
CA PHE A 105 -9.79 4.65 1.31
C PHE A 105 -10.57 5.13 2.54
N ILE A 106 -10.33 4.50 3.70
CA ILE A 106 -11.09 4.81 4.93
C ILE A 106 -10.27 5.68 5.89
N TYR A 107 -9.05 5.25 6.24
CA TYR A 107 -8.19 5.98 7.17
C TYR A 107 -6.71 5.62 6.97
N GLN A 108 -5.84 6.47 7.51
CA GLN A 108 -4.43 6.18 7.69
C GLN A 108 -4.20 5.75 9.14
N THR A 109 -3.60 4.59 9.33
CA THR A 109 -3.29 4.06 10.66
C THR A 109 -2.20 4.90 11.33
N TYR A 110 -2.42 5.27 12.59
CA TYR A 110 -1.37 5.77 13.47
C TYR A 110 -1.02 4.69 14.50
N HIS A 111 0.27 4.52 14.79
CA HIS A 111 0.76 3.50 15.71
C HIS A 111 1.11 4.10 17.06
N THR A 112 0.53 3.56 18.12
CA THR A 112 0.88 3.87 19.51
C THR A 112 1.63 2.70 20.12
N ILE A 113 2.67 2.98 20.89
CA ILE A 113 3.48 1.95 21.56
C ILE A 113 3.42 2.23 23.06
N ALA A 114 3.06 1.20 23.83
CA ALA A 114 3.16 1.23 25.29
C ALA A 114 4.58 0.82 25.69
N MET A 115 5.23 1.64 26.51
CA MET A 115 6.61 1.40 26.97
C MET A 115 6.67 1.48 28.50
N THR A 116 7.50 0.66 29.12
CA THR A 116 7.82 0.79 30.54
C THR A 116 8.83 1.92 30.75
N PRO A 117 8.95 2.47 31.97
CA PRO A 117 9.97 3.48 32.28
C PRO A 117 11.42 3.01 32.05
N ASP A 118 11.65 1.70 32.03
CA ASP A 118 12.98 1.12 31.80
C ASP A 118 13.43 1.27 30.34
N VAL A 119 12.50 1.34 29.37
CA VAL A 119 12.88 1.44 27.96
C VAL A 119 13.41 2.85 27.66
N LYS A 120 14.69 2.92 27.27
CA LYS A 120 15.39 4.16 26.89
C LYS A 120 15.73 4.13 25.40
N LYS A 121 15.85 5.33 24.81
CA LYS A 121 16.26 5.55 23.42
C LYS A 121 15.40 4.79 22.40
N TRP A 122 14.08 4.78 22.58
CA TRP A 122 13.17 4.27 21.57
C TRP A 122 13.32 5.07 20.26
N VAL A 123 13.55 4.36 19.15
CA VAL A 123 13.71 4.97 17.83
C VAL A 123 12.42 4.84 17.04
N TRP A 124 11.74 5.97 16.83
CA TRP A 124 10.67 6.07 15.86
C TRP A 124 11.26 6.13 14.44
N ASN A 125 10.67 5.38 13.52
CA ASN A 125 11.06 5.36 12.12
C ASN A 125 9.81 5.28 11.22
N SER A 126 10.01 5.52 9.92
CA SER A 126 8.93 5.58 8.92
C SER A 126 8.50 4.21 8.36
N ALA A 127 9.13 3.12 8.82
CA ALA A 127 8.81 1.75 8.43
C ALA A 127 8.50 0.95 9.70
N PRO A 128 7.69 -0.13 9.66
CA PRO A 128 7.32 -0.88 10.87
C PRO A 128 8.47 -1.79 11.36
N ARG A 129 9.68 -1.26 11.52
CA ARG A 129 10.90 -1.98 11.92
C ARG A 129 11.28 -1.60 13.34
N ILE A 130 11.61 -2.60 14.16
CA ILE A 130 12.16 -2.38 15.51
C ILE A 130 13.64 -2.74 15.47
N PHE A 131 14.49 -1.78 15.83
CA PHE A 131 15.93 -1.97 15.92
C PHE A 131 16.31 -2.28 17.37
N TYR A 132 16.22 -3.54 17.78
CA TYR A 132 16.51 -3.93 19.16
C TYR A 132 17.93 -3.58 19.62
N SER A 133 18.90 -3.56 18.70
CA SER A 133 20.30 -3.26 19.00
C SER A 133 20.57 -1.82 19.44
N VAL A 134 19.63 -0.90 19.19
CA VAL A 134 19.78 0.52 19.56
C VAL A 134 18.89 0.94 20.74
N ILE A 135 18.09 0.00 21.25
CA ILE A 135 17.21 0.23 22.40
C ILE A 135 17.98 -0.08 23.67
N GLU A 136 17.90 0.82 24.65
CA GLU A 136 18.49 0.65 25.97
C GLU A 136 17.40 0.27 27.01
N LYS A 137 17.83 -0.38 28.08
CA LYS A 137 17.01 -0.71 29.25
C LYS A 137 17.46 0.13 30.46
#